data_AF-A0A7H0FMD3-F1
#
_entry.id   AF-A0A7H0FMD3-F1
#
_cell.length_a   1.000
_cell.length_b   1.000
_cell.length_c   1.000
_cell.angle_alpha   90.00
_cell.angle_beta   90.00
_cell.angle_gamma   90.00
#
_symmetry.space_group_name_H-M   'P 1'
#
loop_
_entity.id
_entity.type
_entity.pdbx_description
1 polymer ?
#
loop_
_entity_poly.entity_id
_entity_poly.type
_entity_poly.pdbx_seq_one_letter_code
_entity_poly.pdbx_strand_id
1 'polypeptide(L)'
;MSFIPPEKFRLYKKGETNPVAAGVSPLAITGIAANTDVLAGDYTVTGVATVNGEEKESDHVDVPAFKTLPIAVTGITLDKTELALKVGETATLTPTITPENATNKAYRFSSEDAAIGTVTPVQGKVTAVSEGVTKIVGTTEDGNFTAECTLTVSAAE
;
A
#
# COMPACT_ATOMS: atom_id res chain seq x y z
N MET A 1 28.66 4.48 43.43
CA MET A 1 28.46 4.08 42.02
C MET A 1 28.46 5.36 41.20
N SER A 2 29.44 5.61 40.33
CA SER A 2 29.33 6.72 39.37
C SER A 2 28.29 6.33 38.33
N PHE A 3 27.26 7.14 38.16
CA PHE A 3 26.32 7.01 37.05
C PHE A 3 27.04 7.45 35.77
N ILE A 4 27.23 6.52 34.83
CA ILE A 4 27.78 6.83 33.51
C ILE A 4 26.58 6.95 32.58
N PRO A 5 26.27 8.15 32.05
CA PRO A 5 25.16 8.32 31.12
C PRO A 5 25.45 7.53 29.83
N PRO A 6 24.42 6.98 29.17
CA PRO A 6 24.60 6.33 27.88
C PRO A 6 25.05 7.34 26.82
N GLU A 7 26.04 6.96 26.03
CA GLU A 7 26.61 7.77 24.93
C GLU A 7 25.82 7.55 23.64
N LYS A 8 25.20 6.37 23.50
CA LYS A 8 24.34 5.99 22.39
C LYS A 8 23.23 5.05 22.87
N PHE A 9 22.28 4.76 22.00
CA PHE A 9 21.23 3.79 22.21
C PHE A 9 21.30 2.69 21.15
N ARG A 10 20.70 1.55 21.48
CA ARG A 10 20.45 0.43 20.57
C ARG A 10 18.98 0.05 20.65
N LEU A 11 18.36 -0.14 19.49
CA LEU A 11 17.02 -0.66 19.34
C LEU A 11 17.11 -2.11 18.90
N TYR A 12 16.34 -2.98 19.53
CA TYR A 12 16.24 -4.40 19.19
C TYR A 12 14.81 -4.74 18.85
N LYS A 13 14.61 -5.61 17.86
CA LYS A 13 13.33 -6.28 17.65
C LYS A 13 13.29 -7.54 18.50
N LYS A 14 12.11 -7.86 19.04
CA LYS A 14 11.89 -9.04 19.88
C LYS A 14 12.40 -10.32 19.19
N GLY A 15 13.27 -11.04 19.89
CA GLY A 15 13.86 -12.28 19.40
C GLY A 15 15.14 -12.11 18.56
N GLU A 16 15.55 -10.88 18.23
CA GLU A 16 16.82 -10.61 17.55
C GLU A 16 17.94 -10.31 18.54
N THR A 17 19.13 -10.87 18.29
CA THR A 17 20.34 -10.63 19.09
C THR A 17 21.13 -9.42 18.62
N ASN A 18 20.88 -8.95 17.39
CA ASN A 18 21.54 -7.78 16.82
C ASN A 18 20.58 -6.59 16.84
N PRO A 19 21.09 -5.37 17.07
CA PRO A 19 20.26 -4.19 17.05
C PRO A 19 19.80 -3.87 15.62
N VAL A 20 18.53 -3.47 15.48
CA VAL A 20 17.96 -2.98 14.22
C VAL A 20 18.34 -1.53 13.94
N ALA A 21 18.73 -0.79 14.98
CA ALA A 21 19.32 0.55 14.87
C ALA A 21 20.24 0.82 16.07
N ALA A 22 21.32 1.55 15.85
CA ALA A 22 22.24 1.98 16.90
C ALA A 22 22.76 3.38 16.60
N GLY A 23 22.86 4.24 17.61
CA GLY A 23 23.33 5.61 17.41
C GLY A 23 22.93 6.56 18.54
N VAL A 24 23.14 7.85 18.33
CA VAL A 24 22.67 8.89 19.24
C VAL A 24 21.18 9.15 19.02
N SER A 25 20.49 9.60 20.08
CA SER A 25 19.09 10.03 19.98
C SER A 25 18.94 11.21 19.01
N PRO A 26 17.92 11.22 18.12
CA PRO A 26 16.86 10.22 17.99
C PRO A 26 17.25 8.99 17.15
N LEU A 27 16.70 7.83 17.49
CA LEU A 27 16.77 6.62 16.66
C LEU A 27 15.41 6.38 15.98
N ALA A 28 15.44 5.75 14.82
CA ALA A 28 14.25 5.38 14.07
C ALA A 28 14.12 3.85 13.95
N ILE A 29 12.89 3.36 14.07
CA ILE A 29 12.53 2.00 13.67
C ILE A 29 12.06 2.08 12.21
N THR A 30 12.75 1.38 11.31
CA THR A 30 12.46 1.41 9.86
C THR A 30 12.06 0.02 9.36
N GLY A 31 11.57 -0.04 8.11
CA GLY A 31 11.21 -1.32 7.47
C GLY A 31 9.93 -1.97 7.99
N ILE A 32 9.10 -1.26 8.75
CA ILE A 32 7.77 -1.72 9.14
C ILE A 32 6.80 -1.46 7.99
N ALA A 33 5.98 -2.45 7.64
CA ALA A 33 4.94 -2.30 6.63
C ALA A 33 3.90 -1.24 7.05
N ALA A 34 3.24 -0.62 6.07
CA ALA A 34 2.16 0.33 6.34
C ALA A 34 0.97 -0.36 7.04
N ASN A 35 0.20 0.41 7.80
CA ASN A 35 -0.98 -0.06 8.53
C ASN A 35 -0.73 -1.28 9.44
N THR A 36 0.46 -1.36 10.04
CA THR A 36 0.87 -2.45 10.95
C THR A 36 0.76 -1.99 12.39
N ASP A 37 0.08 -2.78 13.21
CA ASP A 37 0.06 -2.66 14.65
C ASP A 37 1.35 -3.26 15.24
N VAL A 38 2.15 -2.43 15.91
CA VAL A 38 3.33 -2.85 16.66
C VAL A 38 2.99 -2.83 18.13
N LEU A 39 3.08 -3.98 18.80
CA LEU A 39 2.69 -4.12 20.18
C LEU A 39 3.82 -3.66 21.11
N ALA A 40 3.46 -3.33 22.34
CA ALA A 40 4.45 -3.03 23.37
C ALA A 40 5.37 -4.24 23.56
N GLY A 41 6.69 -4.00 23.56
CA GLY A 41 7.70 -5.06 23.68
C GLY A 41 8.01 -5.83 22.41
N ASP A 42 7.40 -5.51 21.25
CA ASP A 42 7.92 -5.97 19.94
C ASP A 42 9.28 -5.34 19.62
N TYR A 43 9.53 -4.15 20.17
CA TYR A 43 10.84 -3.51 20.16
C TYR A 43 11.25 -3.13 21.57
N THR A 44 12.55 -3.18 21.82
CA THR A 44 13.16 -2.71 23.07
C THR A 44 14.28 -1.72 22.76
N VAL A 45 14.50 -0.78 23.67
CA VAL A 45 15.62 0.16 23.61
C VAL A 45 16.51 -0.03 24.83
N THR A 46 17.82 0.07 24.64
CA THR A 46 18.81 0.09 25.72
C THR A 46 19.81 1.22 25.51
N GLY A 47 20.30 1.79 26.60
CA GLY A 47 21.41 2.73 26.60
C GLY A 47 22.73 1.99 26.56
N VAL A 48 23.70 2.52 25.82
CA VAL A 48 25.05 1.96 25.71
C VAL A 48 26.05 2.97 26.23
N ALA A 49 26.93 2.53 27.12
CA ALA A 49 28.05 3.31 27.64
C ALA A 49 29.36 2.55 27.49
N THR A 50 30.46 3.27 27.30
CA THR A 50 31.80 2.69 27.28
C THR A 50 32.33 2.61 28.71
N VAL A 51 32.55 1.40 29.21
CA VAL A 51 33.12 1.14 30.53
C VAL A 51 34.41 0.36 30.35
N ASN A 52 35.54 0.94 30.78
CA ASN A 52 36.87 0.33 30.63
C ASN A 52 37.23 -0.06 29.18
N GLY A 53 36.77 0.71 28.20
CA GLY A 53 37.02 0.45 26.77
C GLY A 53 36.08 -0.59 26.14
N GLU A 54 35.12 -1.13 26.89
CA GLU A 54 34.10 -2.05 26.37
C GLU A 54 32.73 -1.39 26.37
N GLU A 55 31.93 -1.65 25.34
CA GLU A 55 30.53 -1.23 25.32
C GLU A 55 29.70 -2.12 26.24
N LYS A 56 28.98 -1.49 27.18
CA LYS A 56 28.01 -2.17 28.05
C LYS A 56 26.62 -1.59 27.81
N GLU A 57 25.63 -2.48 27.84
CA GLU A 57 24.23 -2.13 27.65
C GLU A 57 23.51 -2.08 29.01
N SER A 58 22.58 -1.15 29.16
CA SER A 58 21.67 -1.12 30.30
C SER A 58 20.58 -2.19 30.18
N ASP A 59 19.71 -2.26 31.19
CA ASP A 59 18.45 -2.99 31.05
C ASP A 59 17.67 -2.48 29.83
N HIS A 60 17.00 -3.42 29.17
CA HIS A 60 16.15 -3.13 28.02
C HIS A 60 14.81 -2.59 28.50
N VAL A 61 14.30 -1.59 27.80
CA VAL A 61 12.98 -1.00 28.05
C VAL A 61 12.10 -1.22 26.83
N ASP A 62 10.87 -1.66 27.05
CA ASP A 62 9.89 -1.86 25.99
C ASP A 62 9.55 -0.51 25.33
N VAL A 63 9.60 -0.50 24.00
CA VAL A 63 9.00 0.58 23.21
C VAL A 63 7.47 0.44 23.33
N PRO A 64 6.74 1.53 23.64
CA PRO A 64 5.27 1.48 23.72
C PRO A 64 4.65 1.10 22.38
N ALA A 65 3.44 0.54 22.42
CA ALA A 65 2.72 0.17 21.21
C ALA A 65 2.47 1.38 20.30
N PHE A 66 2.59 1.19 19.00
CA PHE A 66 2.28 2.20 17.99
C PHE A 66 1.74 1.55 16.72
N LYS A 67 1.11 2.36 15.86
CA LYS A 67 0.57 1.90 14.59
C LYS A 67 1.17 2.70 13.45
N THR A 68 1.65 2.03 12.41
CA THR A 68 2.10 2.71 11.20
C THR A 68 0.89 3.21 10.41
N LEU A 69 1.05 4.35 9.75
CA LEU A 69 -0.03 4.90 8.92
C LEU A 69 -0.24 4.03 7.67
N PRO A 70 -1.49 3.93 7.17
CA PRO A 70 -1.73 3.36 5.86
C PRO A 70 -1.14 4.27 4.77
N ILE A 71 -0.72 3.65 3.67
CA ILE A 71 -0.35 4.36 2.45
C ILE A 71 -1.63 4.50 1.64
N ALA A 72 -2.13 5.74 1.55
CA ALA A 72 -3.31 6.05 0.76
C ALA A 72 -3.02 5.89 -0.74
N VAL A 73 -4.04 5.51 -1.48
CA VAL A 73 -4.02 5.62 -2.94
C VAL A 73 -3.97 7.09 -3.32
N THR A 74 -3.19 7.41 -4.36
CA THR A 74 -3.10 8.76 -4.95
C THR A 74 -3.69 8.82 -6.35
N GLY A 75 -3.96 7.67 -6.98
CA GLY A 75 -4.56 7.62 -8.30
C GLY A 75 -4.82 6.21 -8.82
N ILE A 76 -5.59 6.16 -9.90
CA ILE A 76 -5.85 4.99 -10.72
C ILE A 76 -5.66 5.39 -12.19
N THR A 77 -5.02 4.53 -12.96
CA THR A 77 -4.92 4.65 -14.42
C THR A 77 -5.37 3.35 -15.08
N LEU A 78 -5.87 3.41 -16.31
CA LEU A 78 -6.24 2.24 -17.10
C LEU A 78 -5.21 2.01 -18.20
N ASP A 79 -4.98 0.75 -18.57
CA ASP A 79 -4.10 0.41 -19.69
C ASP A 79 -4.64 0.90 -21.04
N LYS A 80 -5.96 1.06 -21.13
CA LYS A 80 -6.67 1.60 -22.30
C LYS A 80 -7.70 2.63 -21.84
N THR A 81 -7.72 3.77 -22.51
CA THR A 81 -8.73 4.81 -22.35
C THR A 81 -9.84 4.71 -23.40
N GLU A 82 -9.63 3.89 -24.43
CA GLU A 82 -10.57 3.69 -25.54
C GLU A 82 -10.56 2.22 -25.97
N LEU A 83 -11.75 1.67 -26.21
CA LEU A 83 -11.97 0.31 -26.70
C LEU A 83 -12.93 0.36 -27.88
N ALA A 84 -12.58 -0.30 -28.96
CA ALA A 84 -13.48 -0.52 -30.10
C ALA A 84 -13.74 -2.03 -30.21
N LEU A 85 -14.99 -2.44 -30.00
CA LEU A 85 -15.40 -3.85 -30.02
C LEU A 85 -16.60 -4.03 -30.95
N LYS A 86 -16.74 -5.23 -31.53
CA LYS A 86 -18.00 -5.62 -32.18
C LYS A 86 -18.98 -6.19 -31.16
N VAL A 87 -20.28 -6.17 -31.46
CA VAL A 87 -21.31 -6.81 -30.63
C VAL A 87 -20.93 -8.27 -30.34
N GLY A 88 -20.91 -8.64 -29.05
CA GLY A 88 -20.53 -9.98 -28.59
C GLY A 88 -19.03 -10.16 -28.29
N GLU A 89 -18.16 -9.22 -28.67
CA GLU A 89 -16.75 -9.27 -28.31
C GLU A 89 -16.50 -8.84 -26.86
N THR A 90 -15.36 -9.27 -26.34
CA THR A 90 -14.91 -8.93 -24.98
C THR A 90 -13.49 -8.41 -24.97
N ALA A 91 -13.22 -7.40 -24.15
CA ALA A 91 -11.88 -6.93 -23.84
C ALA A 91 -11.66 -6.92 -22.33
N THR A 92 -10.40 -6.88 -21.90
CA THR A 92 -10.06 -6.72 -20.48
C THR A 92 -9.35 -5.40 -20.28
N LEU A 93 -9.82 -4.62 -19.32
CA LEU A 93 -9.18 -3.42 -18.79
C LEU A 93 -8.40 -3.77 -17.53
N THR A 94 -7.14 -3.37 -17.50
CA THR A 94 -6.24 -3.56 -16.36
C THR A 94 -5.96 -2.21 -15.71
N PRO A 95 -6.49 -1.96 -14.49
CA PRO A 95 -6.17 -0.75 -13.76
C PRO A 95 -4.81 -0.86 -13.08
N THR A 96 -4.09 0.26 -13.03
CA THR A 96 -2.85 0.42 -12.25
C THR A 96 -3.13 1.43 -11.13
N ILE A 97 -2.92 1.00 -9.88
CA ILE A 97 -3.12 1.83 -8.69
C ILE A 97 -1.78 2.43 -8.28
N THR A 98 -1.74 3.75 -8.09
CA THR A 98 -0.56 4.47 -7.61
C THR A 98 -0.79 5.01 -6.19
N PRO A 99 0.19 4.89 -5.28
CA PRO A 99 1.48 4.19 -5.44
C PRO A 99 1.32 2.66 -5.35
N GLU A 100 2.30 1.91 -5.88
CA GLU A 100 2.26 0.42 -5.87
C GLU A 100 2.27 -0.14 -4.44
N ASN A 101 2.72 0.59 -3.44
CA ASN A 101 2.70 0.16 -2.04
C ASN A 101 1.48 0.68 -1.25
N ALA A 102 0.42 1.14 -1.92
CA ALA A 102 -0.83 1.51 -1.26
C ALA A 102 -1.39 0.36 -0.41
N THR A 103 -1.87 0.69 0.79
CA THR A 103 -2.41 -0.28 1.75
C THR A 103 -3.71 -0.90 1.27
N ASN A 104 -4.58 -0.12 0.63
CA ASN A 104 -5.82 -0.60 0.05
C ASN A 104 -5.84 -0.36 -1.46
N LYS A 105 -5.61 -1.41 -2.23
CA LYS A 105 -5.64 -1.39 -3.71
C LYS A 105 -6.97 -1.85 -4.28
N ALA A 106 -7.99 -1.98 -3.46
CA ALA A 106 -9.29 -2.41 -3.94
C ALA A 106 -9.88 -1.34 -4.87
N TYR A 107 -10.43 -1.80 -5.98
CA TYR A 107 -11.08 -0.98 -6.99
C TYR A 107 -12.30 -1.73 -7.52
N ARG A 108 -13.21 -0.99 -8.15
CA ARG A 108 -14.40 -1.51 -8.80
C ARG A 108 -14.55 -0.88 -10.17
N PHE A 109 -15.07 -1.65 -11.12
CA PHE A 109 -15.48 -1.14 -12.41
C PHE A 109 -16.99 -1.02 -12.45
N SER A 110 -17.48 0.02 -13.12
CA SER A 110 -18.88 0.22 -13.46
C SER A 110 -19.01 0.63 -14.91
N SER A 111 -20.11 0.25 -15.55
CA SER A 111 -20.49 0.78 -16.87
C SER A 111 -21.51 1.90 -16.67
N GLU A 112 -21.43 2.97 -17.46
CA GLU A 112 -22.48 3.99 -17.52
C GLU A 112 -23.76 3.40 -18.15
N ASP A 113 -23.63 2.65 -19.24
CA ASP A 113 -24.74 2.02 -19.96
C ASP A 113 -24.53 0.51 -20.14
N ALA A 114 -25.11 -0.27 -19.23
CA ALA A 114 -25.09 -1.73 -19.27
C ALA A 114 -25.82 -2.34 -20.48
N ALA A 115 -26.69 -1.56 -21.14
CA ALA A 115 -27.37 -1.98 -22.37
C ALA A 115 -26.40 -2.03 -23.58
N ILE A 116 -25.41 -1.15 -23.61
CA ILE A 116 -24.41 -1.04 -24.68
C ILE A 116 -23.20 -1.94 -24.37
N GLY A 117 -22.73 -1.90 -23.12
CA GLY A 117 -21.62 -2.73 -22.70
C GLY A 117 -21.60 -2.97 -21.19
N THR A 118 -21.24 -4.18 -20.78
CA THR A 118 -21.12 -4.56 -19.37
C THR A 118 -19.67 -4.76 -19.00
N VAL A 119 -19.31 -4.51 -17.74
CA VAL A 119 -17.97 -4.79 -17.23
C VAL A 119 -18.08 -5.66 -15.99
N THR A 120 -17.22 -6.67 -15.90
CA THR A 120 -17.14 -7.53 -14.72
C THR A 120 -16.44 -6.76 -13.59
N PRO A 121 -17.09 -6.57 -12.43
CA PRO A 121 -16.48 -5.86 -11.33
C PRO A 121 -15.19 -6.58 -10.90
N VAL A 122 -14.14 -5.81 -10.59
CA VAL A 122 -12.80 -6.27 -10.20
C VAL A 122 -11.98 -6.93 -11.31
N GLN A 123 -12.56 -7.83 -12.12
CA GLN A 123 -11.83 -8.50 -13.22
C GLN A 123 -11.57 -7.58 -14.42
N GLY A 124 -12.36 -6.52 -14.59
CA GLY A 124 -12.19 -5.57 -15.69
C GLY A 124 -12.55 -6.11 -17.07
N LYS A 125 -13.23 -7.27 -17.14
CA LYS A 125 -13.69 -7.85 -18.42
C LYS A 125 -14.92 -7.08 -18.92
N VAL A 126 -14.72 -6.31 -19.97
CA VAL A 126 -15.74 -5.57 -20.73
C VAL A 126 -16.34 -6.49 -21.80
N THR A 127 -17.67 -6.50 -21.92
CA THR A 127 -18.44 -7.27 -22.91
C THR A 127 -19.34 -6.30 -23.68
N ALA A 128 -19.22 -6.30 -25.01
CA ALA A 128 -20.06 -5.51 -25.89
C ALA A 128 -21.42 -6.19 -26.08
N VAL A 129 -22.51 -5.47 -25.79
CA VAL A 129 -23.88 -6.00 -25.79
C VAL A 129 -24.68 -5.48 -26.99
N SER A 130 -24.64 -4.17 -27.24
CA SER A 130 -25.32 -3.53 -28.37
C SER A 130 -24.47 -2.44 -28.97
N GLU A 131 -24.76 -2.07 -30.23
CA GLU A 131 -24.11 -0.93 -30.87
C GLU A 131 -24.34 0.37 -30.08
N GLY A 132 -23.32 1.22 -30.05
CA GLY A 132 -23.37 2.48 -29.32
C GLY A 132 -22.03 2.84 -28.69
N VAL A 133 -22.01 3.94 -27.95
CA VAL A 133 -20.85 4.38 -27.19
C VAL A 133 -21.24 4.45 -25.72
N THR A 134 -20.46 3.81 -24.86
CA THR A 134 -20.63 3.84 -23.40
C THR A 134 -19.28 4.08 -22.73
N LYS A 135 -19.27 4.47 -21.46
CA LYS A 135 -18.03 4.58 -20.70
C LYS A 135 -17.98 3.54 -19.60
N ILE A 136 -16.79 3.00 -19.41
CA ILE A 136 -16.42 2.14 -18.31
C ILE A 136 -15.59 2.96 -17.33
N VAL A 137 -16.08 3.08 -16.09
CA VAL A 137 -15.44 3.84 -15.02
C VAL A 137 -14.85 2.89 -14.01
N GLY A 138 -13.54 2.94 -13.81
CA GLY A 138 -12.84 2.32 -12.70
C GLY A 138 -12.77 3.30 -11.52
N THR A 139 -13.16 2.88 -10.33
CA THR A 139 -13.12 3.68 -9.11
C THR A 139 -12.37 2.95 -8.01
N THR A 140 -11.43 3.61 -7.35
CA THR A 140 -10.73 3.06 -6.18
C THR A 140 -11.64 3.14 -4.95
N GLU A 141 -11.60 2.11 -4.10
CA GLU A 141 -12.33 2.17 -2.82
C GLU A 141 -11.64 3.15 -1.86
N ASP A 142 -10.32 3.19 -1.91
CA ASP A 142 -9.50 4.14 -1.15
C ASP A 142 -9.36 5.45 -1.91
N GLY A 143 -9.85 6.55 -1.34
CA GLY A 143 -9.74 7.90 -1.91
C GLY A 143 -10.70 8.24 -3.06
N ASN A 144 -11.51 7.30 -3.56
CA ASN A 144 -12.49 7.51 -4.64
C ASN A 144 -11.88 8.12 -5.93
N PHE A 145 -10.66 7.73 -6.29
CA PHE A 145 -10.06 8.12 -7.55
C PHE A 145 -10.73 7.37 -8.70
N THR A 146 -10.91 8.06 -9.83
CA THR A 146 -11.62 7.52 -10.99
C THR A 146 -10.75 7.54 -12.24
N ALA A 147 -10.87 6.49 -13.06
CA ALA A 147 -10.33 6.44 -14.41
C ALA A 147 -11.41 5.94 -15.37
N GLU A 148 -11.48 6.52 -16.56
CA GLU A 148 -12.53 6.27 -17.54
C GLU A 148 -11.95 5.62 -18.80
N CYS A 149 -12.72 4.72 -19.40
CA CYS A 149 -12.46 4.15 -20.71
C CYS A 149 -13.71 4.23 -21.59
N THR A 150 -13.60 4.84 -22.75
CA THR A 150 -14.67 4.94 -23.74
C THR A 150 -14.77 3.64 -24.53
N LEU A 151 -15.90 2.96 -24.46
CA LEU A 151 -16.21 1.77 -25.25
C LEU A 151 -17.09 2.16 -26.43
N THR A 152 -16.60 1.95 -27.64
CA THR A 152 -17.32 2.07 -28.91
C THR A 152 -17.67 0.69 -29.41
N VAL A 153 -18.96 0.41 -29.58
CA VAL A 153 -19.47 -0.86 -30.08
C VAL A 153 -20.05 -0.68 -31.48
N SER A 154 -19.53 -1.46 -32.42
CA SER A 154 -20.00 -1.53 -33.81
C SER A 154 -20.75 -2.84 -34.09
N ALA A 155 -21.55 -2.89 -35.16
CA ALA A 155 -22.22 -4.10 -35.62
C ALA A 155 -21.28 -5.31 -35.68
N ALA A 156 -21.79 -6.47 -35.27
CA ALA A 156 -21.21 -7.73 -35.69
C ALA A 156 -21.38 -7.85 -37.22
N GLU A 157 -20.29 -8.20 -37.92
CA GLU A 157 -20.32 -8.45 -39.36
C GLU A 157 -20.81 -9.88 -39.64
#